data_AF-A0A6I8PDI2-F1
#
_entry.id   AF-A0A6I8PDI2-F1
#
_cell.length_a   1.000
_cell.length_b   1.000
_cell.length_c   1.000
_cell.angle_alpha   90.00
_cell.angle_beta   90.00
_cell.angle_gamma   90.00
#
_symmetry.space_group_name_H-M   'P 1'
#
loop_
_entity.id
_entity.type
_entity.pdbx_description
1 polymer ?
#
loop_
_entity_poly.entity_id
_entity_poly.type
_entity_poly.pdbx_seq_one_letter_code
_entity_poly.pdbx_strand_id
1 'polypeptide(L)'
;MHERGGRGRDSKSQDAARGGGAGPRPRVTWRSRTGRSAPGPAPSGRARPAPSGSSASPPAARGRRRRGRPTMRRVFAVQRKTPCLFLTQLRPEEPSPKREQQPFKVLATETINHKALDADIYNAIPTEKVDGTCCYVTTYKGRPYLWARLDRKPNKQAEKRFKRFLYSKENTKEFVWNVEEDFKPVPERWIPAKEIEYLNGNPVPDENGHIPGWLPVEKNNKQYCWHSSVVNYEFETALVLNCHAGDPGLLEISAVPLSDLLEQTLELIGTNINANPYGLGSKKHPVHLLVPHGAFKIKSQPSLKHSDLLTWFESCREGKIEGIVWHCSDGCLIKVHRHHLGLRWPIPDTHMNSQPVVVNISSSKYGWDKNGRG
;
A
#
# COMPACT_ATOMS: atom_id res chain seq x y z
N MET A 1 33.66 59.33 18.77
CA MET A 1 32.63 59.86 19.68
C MET A 1 31.63 58.75 19.96
N HIS A 2 31.25 58.64 21.23
CA HIS A 2 30.41 57.69 21.98
C HIS A 2 29.49 56.67 21.27
N GLU A 3 29.00 55.61 21.90
CA GLU A 3 29.32 54.69 23.01
C GLU A 3 28.01 53.87 23.20
N ARG A 4 28.11 52.63 23.72
CA ARG A 4 27.03 51.77 24.29
C ARG A 4 26.23 50.97 23.25
N GLY A 5 26.05 49.65 23.38
CA GLY A 5 26.21 48.73 24.51
C GLY A 5 24.87 48.02 24.76
N GLY A 6 24.84 46.68 24.70
CA GLY A 6 23.65 45.92 25.05
C GLY A 6 23.74 44.42 24.76
N ARG A 7 24.17 43.64 25.76
CA ARG A 7 24.01 42.18 25.85
C ARG A 7 22.60 41.84 26.36
N GLY A 8 22.08 40.66 25.99
CA GLY A 8 20.98 39.98 26.68
C GLY A 8 20.33 38.92 25.76
N ARG A 9 20.72 37.64 25.86
CA ARG A 9 20.20 36.57 26.74
C ARG A 9 18.92 35.89 26.25
N ASP A 10 18.98 34.57 26.36
CA ASP A 10 17.99 33.56 26.05
C ASP A 10 16.58 33.83 26.59
N SER A 11 15.57 33.41 25.84
CA SER A 11 14.32 32.94 26.42
C SER A 11 13.75 31.79 25.59
N LYS A 12 13.72 30.62 26.23
CA LYS A 12 12.82 29.51 25.92
C LYS A 12 11.39 29.99 26.16
N SER A 13 10.48 29.71 25.24
CA SER A 13 9.05 29.63 25.54
C SER A 13 8.54 28.23 25.22
N GLN A 14 8.29 27.50 26.30
CA GLN A 14 7.28 26.45 26.37
C GLN A 14 5.92 27.13 26.51
N ASP A 15 4.91 26.66 25.78
CA ASP A 15 3.49 26.60 26.17
C ASP A 15 2.80 25.73 25.10
N ALA A 16 2.27 24.54 25.39
CA ALA A 16 1.15 24.19 26.26
C ALA A 16 -0.18 24.82 25.78
N ALA A 17 -0.90 24.10 24.91
CA ALA A 17 -2.34 24.26 24.74
C ALA A 17 -3.01 22.89 24.57
N ARG A 18 -3.72 22.50 25.64
CA ARG A 18 -4.70 21.41 25.71
C ARG A 18 -6.01 21.89 25.09
N GLY A 19 -6.83 20.97 24.57
CA GLY A 19 -8.29 21.10 24.64
C GLY A 19 -9.08 20.64 23.42
N GLY A 20 -10.00 19.70 23.64
CA GLY A 20 -11.11 19.33 22.75
C GLY A 20 -10.89 17.99 22.05
N GLY A 21 -11.68 16.94 22.21
CA GLY A 21 -12.93 16.71 22.94
C GLY A 21 -13.43 15.36 22.43
N ALA A 22 -13.16 14.28 23.15
CA ALA A 22 -13.54 12.93 22.74
C ALA A 22 -14.90 12.57 23.37
N GLY A 23 -15.95 12.59 22.54
CA GLY A 23 -17.22 11.94 22.88
C GLY A 23 -17.05 10.41 22.99
N PRO A 24 -17.89 9.73 23.79
CA PRO A 24 -17.68 8.34 24.16
C PRO A 24 -17.89 7.42 22.95
N ARG A 25 -16.88 6.59 22.63
CA ARG A 25 -17.00 5.50 21.66
C ARG A 25 -17.45 4.21 22.36
N PRO A 26 -18.36 3.42 21.75
CA PRO A 26 -18.87 2.21 22.36
C PRO A 26 -17.77 1.14 22.48
N ARG A 27 -17.70 0.51 23.66
CA ARG A 27 -16.87 -0.68 23.91
C ARG A 27 -17.38 -1.84 23.05
N VAL A 28 -16.60 -2.27 22.07
CA VAL A 28 -16.78 -3.58 21.44
C VAL A 28 -15.90 -4.56 22.21
N THR A 29 -16.53 -5.37 23.06
CA THR A 29 -15.88 -6.49 23.75
C THR A 29 -15.81 -7.69 22.81
N TRP A 30 -14.59 -8.13 22.51
CA TRP A 30 -14.33 -9.41 21.85
C TRP A 30 -14.70 -10.55 22.80
N ARG A 31 -15.83 -11.21 22.57
CA ARG A 31 -16.15 -12.49 23.23
C ARG A 31 -15.58 -13.62 22.39
N SER A 32 -14.57 -14.31 22.92
CA SER A 32 -14.19 -15.65 22.48
C SER A 32 -15.33 -16.61 22.85
N ARG A 33 -15.96 -17.23 21.85
CA ARG A 33 -16.81 -18.41 22.07
C ARG A 33 -15.98 -19.65 21.80
N THR A 34 -15.44 -20.24 22.86
CA THR A 34 -14.96 -21.62 22.87
C THR A 34 -16.14 -22.55 23.13
N GLY A 35 -16.85 -22.92 22.07
CA GLY A 35 -17.88 -23.96 22.13
C GLY A 35 -17.23 -25.34 22.07
N ARG A 36 -17.09 -26.00 23.23
CA ARG A 36 -16.86 -27.46 23.30
C ARG A 36 -18.20 -28.15 23.02
N SER A 37 -18.26 -28.97 21.98
CA SER A 37 -19.35 -29.92 21.76
C SER A 37 -18.90 -31.29 22.27
N ALA A 38 -19.62 -31.84 23.25
CA ALA A 38 -19.46 -33.21 23.75
C ALA A 38 -20.09 -34.22 22.76
N PRO A 39 -19.65 -35.49 22.76
CA PRO A 39 -20.06 -36.50 21.78
C PRO A 39 -21.35 -37.22 22.19
N GLY A 40 -22.21 -37.51 21.21
CA GLY A 40 -23.37 -38.40 21.35
C GLY A 40 -23.02 -39.86 21.02
N PRO A 41 -23.87 -40.83 21.41
CA PRO A 41 -23.48 -42.23 21.61
C PRO A 41 -23.53 -43.10 20.35
N ALA A 42 -22.79 -44.20 20.42
CA ALA A 42 -22.69 -45.26 19.41
C ALA A 42 -23.95 -46.14 19.33
N PRO A 43 -24.14 -46.84 18.20
CA PRO A 43 -24.77 -48.14 18.21
C PRO A 43 -23.83 -49.26 17.74
N SER A 44 -24.11 -50.42 18.34
CA SER A 44 -23.44 -51.71 18.31
C SER A 44 -23.54 -52.49 16.99
N GLY A 45 -22.46 -53.22 16.67
CA GLY A 45 -22.52 -54.66 16.37
C GLY A 45 -22.65 -55.10 14.91
N ARG A 46 -21.58 -55.68 14.35
CA ARG A 46 -21.43 -57.13 14.04
C ARG A 46 -20.13 -57.40 13.28
N ALA A 47 -19.60 -58.60 13.49
CA ALA A 47 -18.26 -59.04 13.12
C ALA A 47 -18.20 -59.81 11.77
N ARG A 48 -17.11 -59.56 11.01
CA ARG A 48 -16.20 -60.45 10.23
C ARG A 48 -16.80 -61.43 9.17
N PRO A 49 -16.03 -61.88 8.13
CA PRO A 49 -14.58 -62.16 8.14
C PRO A 49 -13.75 -61.69 6.92
N ALA A 50 -12.43 -61.90 7.06
CA ALA A 50 -11.38 -61.66 6.08
C ALA A 50 -11.33 -62.74 4.98
N PRO A 51 -10.56 -62.47 3.91
CA PRO A 51 -9.60 -63.49 3.49
C PRO A 51 -8.18 -62.95 3.23
N SER A 52 -7.26 -63.88 3.49
CA SER A 52 -5.89 -64.13 3.01
C SER A 52 -5.28 -63.24 1.93
N GLY A 53 -3.97 -63.02 2.10
CA GLY A 53 -3.17 -62.12 1.28
C GLY A 53 -2.50 -62.74 0.07
N SER A 54 -1.77 -61.87 -0.64
CA SER A 54 -0.63 -62.23 -1.46
C SER A 54 0.21 -60.97 -1.74
N SER A 55 1.51 -61.15 -1.56
CA SER A 55 2.62 -60.24 -1.77
C SER A 55 2.69 -59.58 -3.16
N ALA A 56 2.90 -58.27 -3.22
CA ALA A 56 3.65 -57.61 -4.29
C ALA A 56 4.14 -56.21 -3.85
N SER A 57 5.46 -56.03 -3.82
CA SER A 57 6.15 -54.74 -3.71
C SER A 57 6.21 -54.05 -5.10
N PRO A 58 6.49 -52.73 -5.18
CA PRO A 58 5.67 -51.79 -5.95
C PRO A 58 6.22 -51.46 -7.35
N PRO A 59 5.38 -50.97 -8.29
CA PRO A 59 5.89 -50.28 -9.46
C PRO A 59 6.22 -48.82 -9.12
N ALA A 60 7.35 -48.37 -9.63
CA ALA A 60 7.91 -47.03 -9.48
C ALA A 60 6.87 -45.91 -9.70
N ALA A 61 6.65 -45.09 -8.66
CA ALA A 61 5.87 -43.87 -8.75
C ALA A 61 6.62 -42.85 -9.61
N ARG A 62 6.28 -42.80 -10.90
CA ARG A 62 6.62 -41.70 -11.81
C ARG A 62 6.22 -40.38 -11.15
N GLY A 63 7.19 -39.47 -11.08
CA GLY A 63 7.07 -38.17 -10.42
C GLY A 63 5.80 -37.43 -10.82
N ARG A 64 4.87 -37.30 -9.87
CA ARG A 64 3.83 -36.27 -9.93
C ARG A 64 4.55 -34.93 -9.85
N ARG A 65 4.75 -34.30 -11.02
CA ARG A 65 4.98 -32.85 -11.10
C ARG A 65 3.94 -32.18 -10.21
N ARG A 66 4.40 -31.54 -9.13
CA ARG A 66 3.59 -30.61 -8.35
C ARG A 66 3.01 -29.62 -9.35
N ARG A 67 1.71 -29.69 -9.61
CA ARG A 67 1.01 -28.61 -10.29
C ARG A 67 1.20 -27.39 -9.40
N GLY A 68 2.00 -26.44 -9.87
CA GLY A 68 2.13 -25.14 -9.21
C GLY A 68 0.73 -24.60 -8.98
N ARG A 69 0.46 -24.12 -7.76
CA ARG A 69 -0.71 -23.28 -7.52
C ARG A 69 -0.70 -22.16 -8.57
N PRO A 70 -1.86 -21.75 -9.11
CA PRO A 70 -1.91 -20.57 -9.97
C PRO A 70 -1.42 -19.40 -9.13
N THR A 71 -0.19 -18.95 -9.38
CA THR A 71 0.25 -17.65 -8.90
C THR A 71 -0.65 -16.63 -9.57
N MET A 72 -1.21 -15.74 -8.78
CA MET A 72 -1.92 -14.57 -9.29
C MET A 72 -1.02 -13.96 -10.38
N ARG A 73 -1.54 -13.76 -11.60
CA ARG A 73 -0.80 -13.05 -12.66
C ARG A 73 -0.26 -11.77 -12.00
N ARG A 74 1.06 -11.64 -11.95
CA ARG A 74 1.72 -10.50 -11.31
C ARG A 74 1.18 -9.24 -11.98
N VAL A 75 0.53 -8.41 -11.18
CA VAL A 75 0.13 -7.06 -11.59
C VAL A 75 1.36 -6.15 -11.57
N PHE A 76 1.32 -5.08 -12.34
CA PHE A 76 2.47 -4.20 -12.55
C PHE A 76 2.87 -3.47 -11.26
N ALA A 77 4.17 -3.22 -11.11
CA ALA A 77 4.72 -2.53 -9.94
C ALA A 77 4.51 -1.01 -10.07
N VAL A 78 4.21 -0.33 -8.96
CA VAL A 78 4.07 1.14 -8.92
C VAL A 78 5.45 1.81 -8.94
N GLN A 79 6.01 2.02 -10.13
CA GLN A 79 7.31 2.69 -10.28
C GLN A 79 7.18 4.21 -10.45
N ARG A 80 6.09 4.67 -11.07
CA ARG A 80 5.82 6.10 -11.34
C ARG A 80 4.62 6.61 -10.53
N LYS A 81 4.40 7.94 -10.53
CA LYS A 81 3.12 8.47 -10.06
C LYS A 81 2.00 8.08 -11.02
N THR A 82 0.98 7.44 -10.47
CA THR A 82 -0.22 7.00 -11.20
C THR A 82 -1.12 8.21 -11.53
N PRO A 83 -1.39 8.51 -12.83
CA PRO A 83 -2.31 9.57 -13.24
C PRO A 83 -3.75 9.31 -12.82
N CYS A 84 -4.55 10.37 -12.76
CA CYS A 84 -5.98 10.28 -12.48
C CYS A 84 -6.77 9.84 -13.73
N LEU A 85 -7.81 9.01 -13.55
CA LEU A 85 -8.75 8.57 -14.59
C LEU A 85 -9.35 9.76 -15.34
N PHE A 86 -9.77 10.78 -14.60
CA PHE A 86 -10.28 12.03 -15.15
C PHE A 86 -9.20 13.12 -15.16
N LEU A 87 -9.34 14.09 -16.08
CA LEU A 87 -8.59 15.34 -15.99
C LEU A 87 -8.92 16.02 -14.65
N THR A 88 -7.90 16.56 -14.00
CA THR A 88 -8.07 17.26 -12.72
C THR A 88 -7.99 18.77 -12.90
N GLN A 89 -8.87 19.50 -12.23
CA GLN A 89 -8.92 20.94 -12.24
C GLN A 89 -8.71 21.50 -10.82
N LEU A 90 -7.98 22.62 -10.74
CA LEU A 90 -7.90 23.43 -9.53
C LEU A 90 -9.20 24.22 -9.37
N ARG A 91 -9.78 24.19 -8.17
CA ARG A 91 -10.89 25.04 -7.72
C ARG A 91 -10.33 26.02 -6.68
N PRO A 92 -9.88 27.22 -7.09
CA PRO A 92 -9.28 28.21 -6.21
C PRO A 92 -10.20 28.71 -5.10
N GLU A 93 -11.52 28.59 -5.29
CA GLU A 93 -12.54 29.16 -4.41
C GLU A 93 -12.93 28.21 -3.26
N GLU A 94 -12.51 26.94 -3.31
CA GLU A 94 -12.81 25.93 -2.30
C GLU A 94 -11.55 25.49 -1.54
N PRO A 95 -11.45 25.70 -0.22
CA PRO A 95 -10.32 25.19 0.56
C PRO A 95 -10.33 23.66 0.59
N SER A 96 -9.13 23.07 0.62
CA SER A 96 -8.99 21.61 0.67
C SER A 96 -9.40 21.05 2.02
N PRO A 97 -10.35 20.10 2.09
CA PRO A 97 -10.67 19.41 3.35
C PRO A 97 -9.54 18.48 3.81
N LYS A 98 -8.56 18.18 2.94
CA LYS A 98 -7.42 17.30 3.24
C LYS A 98 -6.26 18.05 3.89
N ARG A 99 -6.11 19.35 3.61
CA ARG A 99 -4.97 20.16 4.05
C ARG A 99 -5.47 21.52 4.52
N GLU A 100 -5.44 21.73 5.83
CA GLU A 100 -5.99 22.89 6.54
C GLU A 100 -5.52 24.25 6.00
N GLN A 101 -4.32 24.31 5.41
CA GLN A 101 -3.73 25.54 4.87
C GLN A 101 -3.71 25.61 3.34
N GLN A 102 -4.39 24.69 2.64
CA GLN A 102 -4.45 24.72 1.18
C GLN A 102 -5.71 25.46 0.73
N PRO A 103 -5.59 26.66 0.14
CA PRO A 103 -6.74 27.51 -0.17
C PRO A 103 -7.50 27.07 -1.41
N PHE A 104 -7.11 25.96 -2.04
CA PHE A 104 -7.72 25.45 -3.26
C PHE A 104 -7.94 23.94 -3.17
N LYS A 105 -8.90 23.43 -3.92
CA LYS A 105 -9.20 22.01 -4.05
C LYS A 105 -8.79 21.51 -5.43
N VAL A 106 -8.41 20.25 -5.53
CA VAL A 106 -8.16 19.59 -6.81
C VAL A 106 -9.28 18.57 -7.00
N LEU A 107 -10.08 18.75 -8.03
CA LEU A 107 -11.21 17.88 -8.36
C LEU A 107 -11.05 17.28 -9.74
N ALA A 108 -11.52 16.04 -9.91
CA ALA A 108 -11.74 15.43 -11.20
C ALA A 108 -12.85 16.19 -11.94
N THR A 109 -12.65 16.35 -13.25
CA THR A 109 -13.70 16.72 -14.19
C THR A 109 -14.48 15.48 -14.60
N GLU A 110 -15.45 15.63 -15.50
CA GLU A 110 -16.16 14.51 -16.12
C GLU A 110 -15.42 13.95 -17.34
N THR A 111 -14.33 14.59 -17.76
CA THR A 111 -13.56 14.22 -18.96
C THR A 111 -12.50 13.18 -18.60
N ILE A 112 -12.55 12.01 -19.24
CA ILE A 112 -11.53 10.97 -19.11
C ILE A 112 -10.19 11.50 -19.65
N ASN A 113 -9.12 11.24 -18.92
CA ASN A 113 -7.77 11.62 -19.29
C ASN A 113 -7.30 10.84 -20.53
N HIS A 114 -6.70 11.51 -21.51
CA HIS A 114 -6.16 10.87 -22.72
C HIS A 114 -5.16 9.76 -22.36
N LYS A 115 -4.31 9.94 -21.33
CA LYS A 115 -3.40 8.90 -20.84
C LYS A 115 -4.12 7.60 -20.44
N ALA A 116 -5.37 7.69 -19.97
CA ALA A 116 -6.18 6.52 -19.64
C ALA A 116 -6.78 5.87 -20.89
N LEU A 117 -7.24 6.67 -21.87
CA LEU A 117 -7.75 6.17 -23.14
C LEU A 117 -6.66 5.48 -23.95
N ASP A 118 -5.47 6.11 -24.04
CA ASP A 118 -4.29 5.59 -24.74
C ASP A 118 -3.83 4.25 -24.15
N ALA A 119 -4.03 4.06 -22.84
CA ALA A 119 -3.72 2.83 -22.11
C ALA A 119 -4.86 1.79 -22.12
N ASP A 120 -5.90 1.98 -22.93
CA ASP A 120 -7.05 1.05 -23.05
C ASP A 120 -7.74 0.74 -21.70
N ILE A 121 -8.06 1.79 -20.95
CA ILE A 121 -8.67 1.70 -19.61
C ILE A 121 -9.94 0.83 -19.54
N TYR A 122 -10.67 0.69 -20.64
CA TYR A 122 -11.91 -0.09 -20.69
C TYR A 122 -11.68 -1.60 -20.55
N ASN A 123 -10.49 -2.10 -20.89
CA ASN A 123 -10.09 -3.49 -20.74
C ASN A 123 -9.17 -3.73 -19.52
N ALA A 124 -8.91 -2.68 -18.74
CA ALA A 124 -8.01 -2.75 -17.60
C ALA A 124 -8.62 -3.50 -16.40
N ILE A 125 -7.76 -4.07 -15.55
CA ILE A 125 -8.21 -4.80 -14.36
C ILE A 125 -8.33 -3.83 -13.17
N PRO A 126 -9.52 -3.64 -12.57
CA PRO A 126 -9.70 -2.76 -11.42
C PRO A 126 -9.29 -3.45 -10.11
N THR A 127 -8.59 -2.69 -9.27
CA THR A 127 -8.19 -3.13 -7.93
C THR A 127 -8.41 -2.01 -6.91
N GLU A 128 -8.58 -2.38 -5.64
CA GLU A 128 -8.65 -1.42 -4.55
C GLU A 128 -7.34 -0.62 -4.46
N LYS A 129 -7.46 0.71 -4.42
CA LYS A 129 -6.38 1.57 -3.95
C LYS A 129 -6.33 1.47 -2.43
N VAL A 130 -5.28 0.85 -1.91
CA VAL A 130 -5.06 0.71 -0.47
C VAL A 130 -4.33 1.95 0.05
N ASP A 131 -4.83 2.53 1.13
CA ASP A 131 -4.26 3.73 1.76
C ASP A 131 -3.14 3.35 2.72
N GLY A 132 -1.94 3.21 2.16
CA GLY A 132 -0.72 2.94 2.89
C GLY A 132 0.43 3.84 2.46
N THR A 133 1.61 3.51 2.96
CA THR A 133 2.86 4.06 2.43
C THR A 133 3.48 3.03 1.50
N CYS A 134 3.78 3.48 0.28
CA CYS A 134 4.27 2.62 -0.78
C CYS A 134 5.66 2.05 -0.43
N CYS A 135 5.81 0.76 -0.68
CA CYS A 135 6.98 -0.04 -0.44
C CYS A 135 7.32 -0.84 -1.70
N TYR A 136 8.53 -1.35 -1.76
CA TYR A 136 9.01 -2.18 -2.85
C TYR A 136 9.97 -3.24 -2.31
N VAL A 137 9.92 -4.46 -2.85
CA VAL A 137 10.88 -5.50 -2.46
C VAL A 137 11.84 -5.76 -3.61
N THR A 138 13.13 -5.58 -3.35
CA THR A 138 14.19 -5.89 -4.31
C THR A 138 15.48 -6.23 -3.59
N THR A 139 16.51 -6.64 -4.33
CA THR A 139 17.77 -7.10 -3.78
C THR A 139 18.58 -5.95 -3.17
N TYR A 140 19.05 -6.14 -1.94
CA TYR A 140 20.04 -5.28 -1.28
C TYR A 140 21.11 -6.18 -0.63
N LYS A 141 22.40 -5.90 -0.89
CA LYS A 141 23.51 -6.72 -0.37
C LYS A 141 23.37 -8.22 -0.67
N GLY A 142 22.88 -8.54 -1.87
CA GLY A 142 22.70 -9.91 -2.35
C GLY A 142 21.49 -10.65 -1.77
N ARG A 143 20.61 -9.99 -1.02
CA ARG A 143 19.42 -10.61 -0.40
C ARG A 143 18.14 -9.82 -0.67
N PRO A 144 16.95 -10.46 -0.70
CA PRO A 144 15.68 -9.75 -0.76
C PRO A 144 15.51 -8.79 0.41
N TYR A 145 15.10 -7.55 0.14
CA TYR A 145 14.98 -6.51 1.15
C TYR A 145 13.74 -5.65 0.91
N LEU A 146 13.16 -5.10 1.98
CA LEU A 146 12.08 -4.13 1.88
C LEU A 146 12.70 -2.74 1.66
N TRP A 147 12.13 -1.99 0.74
CA TRP A 147 12.49 -0.62 0.43
C TRP A 147 11.28 0.28 0.62
N ALA A 148 11.47 1.41 1.27
CA ALA A 148 10.44 2.42 1.46
C ALA A 148 10.53 3.45 0.33
N ARG A 149 9.37 3.97 -0.09
CA ARG A 149 9.31 5.06 -1.07
C ARG A 149 9.97 6.32 -0.51
N LEU A 150 10.86 6.92 -1.30
CA LEU A 150 11.46 8.22 -1.03
C LEU A 150 11.58 9.00 -2.34
N ASP A 151 10.64 9.89 -2.58
CA ASP A 151 10.70 10.79 -3.75
C ASP A 151 11.75 11.89 -3.51
N ARG A 152 12.71 12.04 -4.43
CA ARG A 152 13.62 13.19 -4.45
C ARG A 152 12.84 14.40 -4.94
N LYS A 153 12.77 15.42 -4.09
CA LYS A 153 11.99 16.65 -4.30
C LYS A 153 12.88 17.82 -4.72
N PRO A 154 12.33 18.79 -5.46
CA PRO A 154 13.06 20.00 -5.77
C PRO A 154 13.37 20.78 -4.49
N ASN A 155 14.44 21.57 -4.54
CA ASN A 155 14.77 22.55 -3.52
C ASN A 155 13.76 23.72 -3.57
N LYS A 156 13.78 24.61 -2.57
CA LYS A 156 12.80 25.70 -2.46
C LYS A 156 12.83 26.66 -3.65
N GLN A 157 14.00 26.93 -4.21
CA GLN A 157 14.17 27.87 -5.33
C GLN A 157 13.65 27.26 -6.63
N ALA A 158 14.01 26.01 -6.89
CA ALA A 158 13.55 25.23 -8.04
C ALA A 158 12.03 25.01 -7.99
N GLU A 159 11.47 24.68 -6.83
CA GLU A 159 10.02 24.53 -6.64
C GLU A 159 9.28 25.85 -6.98
N LYS A 160 9.82 27.00 -6.57
CA LYS A 160 9.23 28.31 -6.91
C LYS A 160 9.34 28.63 -8.41
N ARG A 161 10.46 28.27 -9.06
CA ARG A 161 10.65 28.44 -10.51
C ARG A 161 9.68 27.54 -11.29
N PHE A 162 9.56 26.27 -10.90
CA PHE A 162 8.66 25.32 -11.53
C PHE A 162 7.18 25.70 -11.36
N LYS A 163 6.76 26.12 -10.17
CA LYS A 163 5.38 26.62 -9.97
C LYS A 163 5.07 27.82 -10.86
N ARG A 164 5.99 28.80 -10.97
CA ARG A 164 5.82 29.95 -11.87
C ARG A 164 5.70 29.52 -13.33
N PHE A 165 6.47 28.52 -13.75
CA PHE A 165 6.36 27.92 -15.08
C PHE A 165 4.97 27.29 -15.30
N LEU A 166 4.46 26.50 -14.35
CA LEU A 166 3.15 25.86 -14.46
C LEU A 166 1.98 26.85 -14.52
N TYR A 167 2.09 28.01 -13.84
CA TYR A 167 1.04 29.05 -13.85
C TYR A 167 1.14 30.02 -15.03
N SER A 168 2.20 29.95 -15.83
CA SER A 168 2.39 30.82 -16.98
C SER A 168 1.51 30.34 -18.15
N LYS A 169 0.66 31.23 -18.67
CA LYS A 169 -0.31 30.92 -19.74
C LYS A 169 0.30 30.75 -21.14
N GLU A 170 1.60 31.06 -21.31
CA GLU A 170 2.28 31.15 -22.62
C GLU A 170 3.40 30.12 -22.81
N ASN A 171 3.47 29.06 -21.99
CA ASN A 171 4.57 28.10 -22.11
C ASN A 171 4.36 27.09 -23.26
N THR A 172 4.88 27.42 -24.43
CA THR A 172 5.14 26.47 -25.52
C THR A 172 6.48 25.73 -25.37
N LYS A 173 7.33 26.14 -24.43
CA LYS A 173 8.64 25.53 -24.15
C LYS A 173 8.56 24.63 -22.92
N GLU A 174 9.28 23.51 -22.96
CA GLU A 174 9.41 22.60 -21.82
C GLU A 174 10.24 23.20 -20.68
N PHE A 175 9.94 22.83 -19.44
CA PHE A 175 10.72 23.25 -18.28
C PHE A 175 12.03 22.47 -18.20
N VAL A 176 13.16 23.18 -18.22
CA VAL A 176 14.48 22.57 -18.10
C VAL A 176 14.91 22.51 -16.62
N TRP A 177 15.15 21.29 -16.16
CA TRP A 177 15.68 20.99 -14.82
C TRP A 177 17.20 20.87 -14.85
N ASN A 178 17.88 21.48 -13.88
CA ASN A 178 19.26 21.17 -13.54
C ASN A 178 19.25 20.15 -12.38
N VAL A 179 19.38 18.86 -12.69
CA VAL A 179 19.23 17.77 -11.70
C VAL A 179 20.23 17.84 -10.54
N GLU A 180 21.40 18.44 -10.77
CA GLU A 180 22.45 18.60 -9.75
C GLU A 180 22.09 19.69 -8.74
N GLU A 181 21.59 20.82 -9.23
CA GLU A 181 21.33 22.00 -8.39
C GLU A 181 19.88 22.07 -7.88
N ASP A 182 18.90 21.71 -8.71
CA ASP A 182 17.48 21.95 -8.45
C ASP A 182 16.88 21.02 -7.40
N PHE A 183 17.56 19.94 -7.02
CA PHE A 183 16.99 18.88 -6.19
C PHE A 183 17.70 18.72 -4.85
N LYS A 184 16.93 18.34 -3.84
CA LYS A 184 17.48 18.01 -2.52
C LYS A 184 18.43 16.80 -2.62
N PRO A 185 19.48 16.73 -1.77
CA PRO A 185 20.31 15.56 -1.68
C PRO A 185 19.49 14.35 -1.21
N VAL A 186 19.89 13.16 -1.65
CA VAL A 186 19.33 11.89 -1.22
C VAL A 186 20.41 11.09 -0.49
N PRO A 187 20.04 10.15 0.40
CA PRO A 187 21.00 9.24 1.00
C PRO A 187 21.72 8.41 -0.08
N GLU A 188 22.97 8.00 0.18
CA GLU A 188 23.82 7.24 -0.76
C GLU A 188 23.14 5.95 -1.28
N ARG A 189 22.35 5.29 -0.44
CA ARG A 189 21.67 4.02 -0.77
C ARG A 189 20.34 4.22 -1.49
N TRP A 190 19.97 5.46 -1.78
CA TRP A 190 18.77 5.76 -2.53
C TRP A 190 18.94 5.30 -3.98
N ILE A 191 17.92 4.64 -4.52
CA ILE A 191 17.88 4.27 -5.93
C ILE A 191 16.66 4.89 -6.60
N PRO A 192 16.78 5.36 -7.87
CA PRO A 192 15.62 5.75 -8.65
C PRO A 192 14.70 4.54 -8.88
N ALA A 193 13.40 4.80 -9.01
CA ALA A 193 12.44 3.79 -9.44
C ALA A 193 12.75 3.31 -10.87
N LYS A 194 12.47 2.03 -11.16
CA LYS A 194 13.01 1.34 -12.34
C LYS A 194 12.56 1.92 -13.68
N GLU A 195 11.37 2.47 -13.72
CA GLU A 195 10.78 2.99 -14.95
C GLU A 195 10.96 4.49 -15.08
N ILE A 196 11.91 5.14 -14.41
CA ILE A 196 12.15 6.57 -14.61
C ILE A 196 12.82 6.80 -15.96
N GLU A 197 12.39 7.85 -16.66
CA GLU A 197 13.06 8.32 -17.88
C GLU A 197 14.40 8.97 -17.56
N TYR A 198 15.38 8.78 -18.42
CA TYR A 198 16.70 9.38 -18.27
C TYR A 198 17.00 10.29 -19.44
N LEU A 199 17.49 11.49 -19.15
CA LEU A 199 17.99 12.43 -20.13
C LEU A 199 19.43 12.77 -19.78
N ASN A 200 20.36 12.55 -20.72
CA ASN A 200 21.80 12.76 -20.52
C ASN A 200 22.34 12.05 -19.26
N GLY A 201 21.88 10.83 -19.00
CA GLY A 201 22.30 10.03 -17.84
C GLY A 201 21.64 10.42 -16.51
N ASN A 202 20.80 11.46 -16.48
CA ASN A 202 20.13 11.92 -15.26
C ASN A 202 18.64 11.52 -15.25
N PRO A 203 18.10 11.12 -14.08
CA PRO A 203 16.68 10.80 -13.97
C PRO A 203 15.82 12.05 -14.12
N VAL A 204 14.82 11.96 -14.99
CA VAL A 204 13.88 13.04 -15.29
C VAL A 204 12.76 13.05 -14.24
N PRO A 205 12.42 14.21 -13.67
CA PRO A 205 11.31 14.34 -12.74
C PRO A 205 9.95 14.14 -13.43
N ASP A 206 8.96 13.70 -12.65
CA ASP A 206 7.59 13.58 -13.07
C ASP A 206 6.91 14.95 -13.30
N GLU A 207 5.67 14.94 -13.77
CA GLU A 207 4.84 16.14 -14.04
C GLU A 207 4.65 17.07 -12.81
N ASN A 208 4.96 16.61 -11.60
CA ASN A 208 4.92 17.42 -10.38
C ASN A 208 6.33 17.84 -9.93
N GLY A 209 7.36 17.60 -10.73
CA GLY A 209 8.75 17.92 -10.43
C GLY A 209 9.41 16.95 -9.44
N HIS A 210 8.87 15.77 -9.17
CA HIS A 210 9.48 14.80 -8.25
C HIS A 210 10.20 13.68 -9.01
N ILE A 211 11.28 13.16 -8.44
CA ILE A 211 11.93 11.94 -8.95
C ILE A 211 11.59 10.79 -7.98
N PRO A 212 10.69 9.87 -8.37
CA PRO A 212 10.44 8.60 -7.69
C PRO A 212 11.71 7.88 -7.24
N GLY A 213 11.68 7.25 -6.07
CA GLY A 213 12.80 6.40 -5.67
C GLY A 213 12.56 5.63 -4.39
N TRP A 214 13.58 4.88 -4.01
CA TRP A 214 13.50 3.84 -2.99
C TRP A 214 14.70 3.94 -2.05
N LEU A 215 14.49 3.65 -0.77
CA LEU A 215 15.55 3.53 0.22
C LEU A 215 15.39 2.23 1.00
N PRO A 216 16.46 1.46 1.26
CA PRO A 216 16.32 0.18 1.95
C PRO A 216 15.92 0.40 3.41
N VAL A 217 15.00 -0.44 3.90
CA VAL A 217 14.46 -0.38 5.26
C VAL A 217 15.36 -1.14 6.22
N GLU A 218 16.35 -0.46 6.79
CA GLU A 218 17.27 -1.06 7.75
C GLU A 218 16.72 -1.04 9.18
N LYS A 219 17.05 -2.07 9.97
CA LYS A 219 16.50 -2.33 11.33
C LYS A 219 16.61 -1.16 12.31
N ASN A 220 17.61 -0.30 12.14
CA ASN A 220 17.90 0.81 13.07
C ASN A 220 17.45 2.19 12.53
N ASN A 221 16.76 2.23 11.38
CA ASN A 221 16.30 3.49 10.82
C ASN A 221 15.01 3.94 11.50
N LYS A 222 15.11 4.94 12.39
CA LYS A 222 13.95 5.52 13.09
C LYS A 222 12.87 6.06 12.16
N GLN A 223 13.24 6.53 10.95
CA GLN A 223 12.27 7.03 9.97
C GLN A 223 11.35 5.93 9.44
N TYR A 224 11.87 4.69 9.35
CA TYR A 224 11.15 3.55 8.77
C TYR A 224 10.88 2.45 9.80
N CYS A 225 10.83 2.79 11.10
CA CYS A 225 10.63 1.81 12.17
C CYS A 225 9.37 0.95 11.99
N TRP A 226 8.28 1.51 11.45
CA TRP A 226 7.06 0.75 11.14
C TRP A 226 7.22 -0.19 9.95
N HIS A 227 8.03 0.18 8.95
CA HIS A 227 8.35 -0.73 7.85
C HIS A 227 9.22 -1.88 8.36
N SER A 228 10.18 -1.59 9.25
CA SER A 228 11.00 -2.63 9.88
C SER A 228 10.19 -3.58 10.75
N SER A 229 9.04 -3.16 11.28
CA SER A 229 8.20 -3.98 12.16
C SER A 229 7.46 -5.13 11.45
N VAL A 230 7.32 -5.05 10.12
CA VAL A 230 6.59 -6.04 9.31
C VAL A 230 7.51 -7.01 8.57
N VAL A 231 8.82 -6.90 8.78
CA VAL A 231 9.83 -7.77 8.16
C VAL A 231 10.74 -8.38 9.19
N ASN A 232 11.10 -9.63 8.97
CA ASN A 232 12.16 -10.31 9.70
C ASN A 232 13.23 -10.73 8.70
N TYR A 233 14.35 -10.00 8.70
CA TYR A 233 15.49 -10.28 7.79
C TYR A 233 16.33 -11.50 8.20
N GLU A 234 16.20 -11.98 9.44
CA GLU A 234 16.87 -13.23 9.86
C GLU A 234 16.22 -14.43 9.16
N PHE A 235 14.90 -14.42 9.06
CA PHE A 235 14.13 -15.46 8.37
C PHE A 235 13.71 -15.08 6.94
N GLU A 236 14.16 -13.92 6.45
CA GLU A 236 13.77 -13.34 5.15
C GLU A 236 12.25 -13.40 4.88
N THR A 237 11.45 -13.04 5.88
CA THR A 237 9.98 -13.07 5.80
C THR A 237 9.36 -11.71 6.06
N ALA A 238 8.16 -11.51 5.52
CA ALA A 238 7.31 -10.36 5.79
C ALA A 238 5.92 -10.79 6.26
N LEU A 239 5.28 -9.95 7.08
CA LEU A 239 3.89 -10.14 7.50
C LEU A 239 2.97 -9.44 6.48
N VAL A 240 2.17 -10.25 5.78
CA VAL A 240 1.39 -9.82 4.61
C VAL A 240 -0.09 -10.07 4.83
N LEU A 241 -0.93 -9.12 4.44
CA LEU A 241 -2.38 -9.26 4.29
C LEU A 241 -2.73 -9.45 2.81
N ASN A 242 -3.47 -10.51 2.48
CA ASN A 242 -3.88 -10.82 1.11
C ASN A 242 -5.27 -11.49 1.09
N CYS A 243 -5.85 -11.70 -0.10
CA CYS A 243 -7.01 -12.58 -0.24
C CYS A 243 -6.63 -14.03 0.06
N HIS A 244 -7.50 -14.75 0.77
CA HIS A 244 -7.32 -16.17 1.03
C HIS A 244 -7.45 -16.97 -0.28
N ALA A 245 -6.47 -17.83 -0.55
CA ALA A 245 -6.38 -18.54 -1.84
C ALA A 245 -7.54 -19.53 -2.11
N GLY A 246 -8.23 -19.99 -1.06
CA GLY A 246 -9.32 -20.97 -1.16
C GLY A 246 -10.71 -20.39 -0.86
N ASP A 247 -10.80 -19.14 -0.42
CA ASP A 247 -12.06 -18.50 -0.04
C ASP A 247 -12.03 -17.01 -0.45
N PRO A 248 -12.64 -16.65 -1.59
CA PRO A 248 -12.65 -15.29 -2.10
C PRO A 248 -13.37 -14.25 -1.24
N GLY A 249 -14.03 -14.65 -0.15
CA GLY A 249 -14.68 -13.76 0.82
C GLY A 249 -13.83 -13.51 2.07
N LEU A 250 -12.66 -14.12 2.17
CA LEU A 250 -11.83 -14.14 3.37
C LEU A 250 -10.47 -13.49 3.10
N LEU A 251 -10.01 -12.65 4.03
CA LEU A 251 -8.65 -12.15 4.05
C LEU A 251 -7.74 -13.05 4.88
N GLU A 252 -6.47 -13.12 4.51
CA GLU A 252 -5.46 -13.93 5.20
C GLU A 252 -4.27 -13.05 5.57
N ILE A 253 -3.94 -13.04 6.87
CA ILE A 253 -2.64 -12.57 7.37
C ILE A 253 -1.71 -13.77 7.44
N SER A 254 -0.57 -13.69 6.76
CA SER A 254 0.43 -14.76 6.76
C SER A 254 1.85 -14.21 6.74
N ALA A 255 2.79 -15.01 7.23
CA ALA A 255 4.20 -14.81 6.92
C ALA A 255 4.43 -15.24 5.46
N VAL A 256 5.17 -14.44 4.70
CA VAL A 256 5.50 -14.68 3.29
C VAL A 256 7.01 -14.48 3.10
N PRO A 257 7.73 -15.36 2.39
CA PRO A 257 9.14 -15.12 2.06
C PRO A 257 9.31 -13.82 1.26
N LEU A 258 10.32 -13.01 1.58
CA LEU A 258 10.65 -11.80 0.82
C LEU A 258 11.00 -12.14 -0.63
N SER A 259 11.56 -13.32 -0.89
CA SER A 259 11.83 -13.83 -2.25
C SER A 259 10.56 -13.95 -3.10
N ASP A 260 9.42 -14.31 -2.50
CA ASP A 260 8.13 -14.40 -3.21
C ASP A 260 7.58 -13.01 -3.57
N LEU A 261 8.02 -11.97 -2.85
CA LEU A 261 7.64 -10.58 -3.05
C LEU A 261 8.63 -9.79 -3.94
N LEU A 262 9.74 -10.40 -4.37
CA LEU A 262 10.72 -9.74 -5.22
C LEU A 262 10.06 -9.07 -6.42
N GLU A 263 10.48 -7.84 -6.65
CA GLU A 263 10.05 -7.00 -7.76
C GLU A 263 8.59 -6.53 -7.67
N GLN A 264 7.95 -6.69 -6.51
CA GLN A 264 6.58 -6.21 -6.25
C GLN A 264 6.59 -4.93 -5.42
N THR A 265 5.64 -4.05 -5.72
CA THR A 265 5.27 -2.95 -4.84
C THR A 265 4.17 -3.36 -3.87
N LEU A 266 4.22 -2.83 -2.67
CA LEU A 266 3.28 -3.11 -1.60
C LEU A 266 2.87 -1.81 -0.92
N GLU A 267 1.76 -1.83 -0.19
CA GLU A 267 1.37 -0.76 0.71
C GLU A 267 1.60 -1.24 2.15
N LEU A 268 2.41 -0.52 2.91
CA LEU A 268 2.43 -0.68 4.36
C LEU A 268 1.21 0.01 4.94
N ILE A 269 0.37 -0.74 5.64
CA ILE A 269 -0.78 -0.23 6.39
C ILE A 269 -0.60 -0.52 7.89
N GLY A 270 -1.29 0.23 8.74
CA GLY A 270 -1.29 -0.08 10.17
C GLY A 270 -1.63 1.10 11.07
N THR A 271 -1.53 0.84 12.38
CA THR A 271 -1.92 1.77 13.45
C THR A 271 -1.31 3.16 13.33
N ASN A 272 -0.07 3.25 12.82
CA ASN A 272 0.68 4.50 12.72
C ASN A 272 0.84 5.00 11.28
N ILE A 273 0.08 4.45 10.33
CA ILE A 273 0.16 4.81 8.91
C ILE A 273 -1.11 5.54 8.49
N ASN A 274 -0.96 6.69 7.83
CA ASN A 274 -2.04 7.45 7.17
C ASN A 274 -3.33 7.63 7.99
N ALA A 275 -3.20 7.90 9.29
CA ALA A 275 -4.33 8.02 10.24
C ALA A 275 -5.15 6.73 10.47
N ASN A 276 -4.62 5.57 10.09
CA ASN A 276 -5.18 4.24 10.32
C ASN A 276 -6.63 4.08 9.81
N PRO A 277 -6.87 4.26 8.49
CA PRO A 277 -8.20 4.14 7.90
C PRO A 277 -8.82 2.75 8.13
N TYR A 278 -7.98 1.73 8.29
CA TYR A 278 -8.38 0.35 8.46
C TYR A 278 -8.55 -0.08 9.93
N GLY A 279 -8.40 0.84 10.88
CA GLY A 279 -8.63 0.55 12.30
C GLY A 279 -7.77 -0.59 12.87
N LEU A 280 -6.58 -0.81 12.30
CA LEU A 280 -5.67 -1.87 12.70
C LEU A 280 -5.02 -1.54 14.04
N GLY A 281 -5.09 -2.49 14.98
CA GLY A 281 -4.45 -2.38 16.30
C GLY A 281 -4.89 -1.16 17.11
N SER A 282 -4.03 -0.76 18.06
CA SER A 282 -4.20 0.43 18.87
C SER A 282 -2.86 1.03 19.23
N LYS A 283 -2.81 2.28 19.72
CA LYS A 283 -1.53 2.89 20.15
C LYS A 283 -0.77 2.05 21.19
N LYS A 284 -1.50 1.30 22.04
CA LYS A 284 -0.91 0.40 23.04
C LYS A 284 -0.43 -0.92 22.43
N HIS A 285 -1.10 -1.39 21.40
CA HIS A 285 -0.82 -2.64 20.70
C HIS A 285 -0.86 -2.40 19.19
N PRO A 286 0.20 -1.77 18.63
CA PRO A 286 0.22 -1.40 17.24
C PRO A 286 0.31 -2.65 16.36
N VAL A 287 -0.38 -2.60 15.22
CA VAL A 287 -0.35 -3.65 14.20
C VAL A 287 -0.10 -3.00 12.85
N HIS A 288 0.82 -3.59 12.10
CA HIS A 288 1.21 -3.17 10.76
C HIS A 288 1.30 -4.40 9.86
N LEU A 289 0.97 -4.22 8.58
CA LEU A 289 0.91 -5.29 7.58
C LEU A 289 1.35 -4.74 6.23
N LEU A 290 2.00 -5.56 5.41
CA LEU A 290 2.17 -5.27 3.99
C LEU A 290 0.97 -5.80 3.19
N VAL A 291 0.48 -5.01 2.25
CA VAL A 291 -0.53 -5.43 1.28
C VAL A 291 0.09 -5.38 -0.11
N PRO A 292 0.20 -6.50 -0.85
CA PRO A 292 0.71 -6.47 -2.21
C PRO A 292 -0.18 -5.58 -3.09
N HIS A 293 0.44 -4.77 -3.94
CA HIS A 293 -0.31 -3.93 -4.85
C HIS A 293 -1.21 -4.78 -5.75
N GLY A 294 -2.46 -4.36 -5.92
CA GLY A 294 -3.47 -5.08 -6.71
C GLY A 294 -3.94 -6.42 -6.12
N ALA A 295 -3.64 -6.72 -4.85
CA ALA A 295 -4.11 -7.91 -4.15
C ALA A 295 -5.65 -8.02 -4.13
N PHE A 296 -6.35 -6.89 -4.04
CA PHE A 296 -7.81 -6.85 -3.91
C PHE A 296 -8.45 -6.40 -5.21
N LYS A 297 -8.92 -7.35 -6.01
CA LYS A 297 -9.67 -7.09 -7.24
C LYS A 297 -11.09 -6.61 -6.94
N ILE A 298 -11.57 -5.63 -7.70
CA ILE A 298 -12.95 -5.17 -7.62
C ILE A 298 -13.81 -6.05 -8.51
N LYS A 299 -14.85 -6.66 -7.95
CA LYS A 299 -15.73 -7.60 -8.66
C LYS A 299 -16.86 -6.87 -9.39
N SER A 300 -17.45 -5.86 -8.75
CA SER A 300 -18.58 -5.11 -9.29
C SER A 300 -18.14 -3.69 -9.67
N GLN A 301 -17.34 -3.60 -10.72
CA GLN A 301 -16.82 -2.32 -11.22
C GLN A 301 -17.96 -1.44 -11.78
N PRO A 302 -18.06 -0.17 -11.37
CA PRO A 302 -18.98 0.77 -12.00
C PRO A 302 -18.50 1.16 -13.41
N SER A 303 -19.40 1.73 -14.22
CA SER A 303 -18.98 2.33 -15.49
C SER A 303 -17.96 3.47 -15.24
N LEU A 304 -17.12 3.78 -16.24
CA LEU A 304 -16.11 4.84 -16.12
C LEU A 304 -16.71 6.26 -16.19
N LYS A 305 -18.04 6.42 -16.14
CA LYS A 305 -18.69 7.72 -16.02
C LYS A 305 -18.48 8.29 -14.62
N HIS A 306 -18.23 9.59 -14.56
CA HIS A 306 -17.99 10.30 -13.29
C HIS A 306 -19.14 10.11 -12.28
N SER A 307 -20.40 10.25 -12.73
CA SER A 307 -21.62 10.05 -11.92
C SER A 307 -21.73 8.65 -11.34
N ASP A 308 -21.38 7.63 -12.12
CA ASP A 308 -21.55 6.24 -11.75
C ASP A 308 -20.49 5.81 -10.74
N LEU A 309 -19.25 6.30 -10.92
CA LEU A 309 -18.18 6.15 -9.93
C LEU A 309 -18.54 6.84 -8.61
N LEU A 310 -19.04 8.08 -8.66
CA LEU A 310 -19.49 8.82 -7.47
C LEU A 310 -20.54 8.01 -6.70
N THR A 311 -21.60 7.59 -7.41
CA THR A 311 -22.70 6.78 -6.85
C THR A 311 -22.17 5.48 -6.24
N TRP A 312 -21.25 4.79 -6.93
CA TRP A 312 -20.67 3.54 -6.45
C TRP A 312 -19.85 3.73 -5.17
N PHE A 313 -19.01 4.76 -5.08
CA PHE A 313 -18.24 5.04 -3.87
C PHE A 313 -19.13 5.34 -2.65
N GLU A 314 -20.30 5.96 -2.86
CA GLU A 314 -21.21 6.35 -1.76
C GLU A 314 -22.16 5.22 -1.34
N SER A 315 -22.72 4.49 -2.31
CA SER A 315 -23.82 3.55 -2.08
C SER A 315 -23.40 2.07 -2.04
N CYS A 316 -22.28 1.70 -2.69
CA CYS A 316 -21.84 0.31 -2.75
C CYS A 316 -20.99 -0.09 -1.54
N ARG A 317 -21.18 -1.32 -1.04
CA ARG A 317 -20.34 -1.88 0.05
C ARG A 317 -18.88 -2.05 -0.38
N GLU A 318 -18.64 -2.56 -1.59
CA GLU A 318 -17.30 -2.68 -2.18
C GLU A 318 -16.69 -1.29 -2.48
N GLY A 319 -17.53 -0.27 -2.66
CA GLY A 319 -17.13 1.13 -2.86
C GLY A 319 -16.66 1.88 -1.61
N LYS A 320 -16.68 1.25 -0.44
CA LYS A 320 -16.14 1.84 0.81
C LYS A 320 -14.62 1.71 0.91
N ILE A 321 -13.92 2.17 -0.13
CA ILE A 321 -12.45 2.10 -0.30
C ILE A 321 -11.87 3.48 -0.62
N GLU A 322 -10.55 3.68 -0.51
CA GLU A 322 -9.89 4.98 -0.78
C GLU A 322 -10.08 5.43 -2.23
N GLY A 323 -9.98 4.46 -3.14
CA GLY A 323 -9.95 4.69 -4.57
C GLY A 323 -9.86 3.38 -5.35
N ILE A 324 -9.76 3.51 -6.66
CA ILE A 324 -9.54 2.38 -7.59
C ILE A 324 -8.21 2.61 -8.30
N VAL A 325 -7.45 1.54 -8.51
CA VAL A 325 -6.33 1.49 -9.45
C VAL A 325 -6.65 0.47 -10.54
N TRP A 326 -6.65 0.91 -11.78
CA TRP A 326 -6.77 0.09 -12.97
C TRP A 326 -5.39 -0.27 -13.51
N HIS A 327 -5.24 -1.56 -13.83
CA HIS A 327 -4.04 -2.14 -14.40
C HIS A 327 -4.25 -2.39 -15.89
N CYS A 328 -3.67 -1.51 -16.71
CA CYS A 328 -3.78 -1.56 -18.17
C CYS A 328 -2.85 -2.64 -18.74
N SER A 329 -3.15 -3.13 -19.95
CA SER A 329 -2.40 -4.22 -20.59
C SER A 329 -0.98 -3.83 -21.00
N ASP A 330 -0.72 -2.55 -21.20
CA ASP A 330 0.57 -1.95 -21.56
C ASP A 330 1.50 -1.72 -20.35
N GLY A 331 1.03 -2.02 -19.13
CA GLY A 331 1.76 -1.75 -17.90
C GLY A 331 1.40 -0.42 -17.22
N CYS A 332 0.64 0.44 -17.89
CA CYS A 332 0.19 1.69 -17.31
C CYS A 332 -0.76 1.44 -16.13
N LEU A 333 -0.65 2.29 -15.12
CA LEU A 333 -1.55 2.32 -13.99
C LEU A 333 -2.36 3.61 -14.04
N ILE A 334 -3.68 3.50 -13.96
CA ILE A 334 -4.59 4.65 -13.87
C ILE A 334 -5.31 4.57 -12.53
N LYS A 335 -5.55 5.70 -11.85
CA LYS A 335 -6.28 5.69 -10.57
C LYS A 335 -7.42 6.69 -10.52
N VAL A 336 -8.37 6.43 -9.65
CA VAL A 336 -9.26 7.47 -9.11
C VAL A 336 -9.21 7.39 -7.59
N HIS A 337 -9.22 8.55 -6.94
CA HIS A 337 -9.22 8.66 -5.49
C HIS A 337 -10.48 9.41 -5.07
N ARG A 338 -11.12 9.03 -3.95
CA ARG A 338 -12.32 9.68 -3.41
C ARG A 338 -12.24 11.20 -3.36
N HIS A 339 -11.16 11.75 -2.81
CA HIS A 339 -10.90 13.19 -2.80
C HIS A 339 -10.97 13.85 -4.19
N HIS A 340 -10.57 13.18 -5.28
CA HIS A 340 -10.73 13.74 -6.63
C HIS A 340 -12.20 13.87 -7.03
N LEU A 341 -13.07 12.97 -6.55
CA LEU A 341 -14.52 13.05 -6.75
C LEU A 341 -15.22 13.95 -5.71
N GLY A 342 -14.46 14.70 -4.90
CA GLY A 342 -15.01 15.53 -3.82
C GLY A 342 -15.50 14.75 -2.59
N LEU A 343 -15.33 13.42 -2.57
CA LEU A 343 -15.75 12.56 -1.47
C LEU A 343 -14.75 12.57 -0.32
N ARG A 344 -15.23 12.29 0.89
CA ARG A 344 -14.39 12.18 2.10
C ARG A 344 -13.59 10.88 2.13
N TRP A 345 -12.39 10.98 2.66
CA TRP A 345 -11.54 9.87 3.07
C TRP A 345 -10.59 10.35 4.18
N PRO A 346 -10.33 9.56 5.24
CA PRO A 346 -10.88 8.23 5.52
C PRO A 346 -12.38 8.24 5.84
N ILE A 347 -13.02 7.07 5.76
CA ILE A 347 -14.41 6.85 6.21
C ILE A 347 -14.48 5.73 7.25
N PRO A 348 -15.51 5.71 8.11
CA PRO A 348 -15.79 4.55 8.95
C PRO A 348 -16.20 3.34 8.09
N ASP A 349 -16.01 2.15 8.65
CA ASP A 349 -16.49 0.88 8.09
C ASP A 349 -16.08 0.65 6.63
N THR A 350 -14.78 0.78 6.34
CA THR A 350 -14.23 0.46 5.02
C THR A 350 -14.57 -0.96 4.58
N HIS A 351 -14.51 -1.22 3.28
CA HIS A 351 -14.78 -2.55 2.72
C HIS A 351 -13.83 -3.60 3.32
N MET A 352 -12.53 -3.31 3.38
CA MET A 352 -11.53 -4.19 4.00
C MET A 352 -11.87 -4.54 5.46
N ASN A 353 -12.28 -3.55 6.27
CA ASN A 353 -12.61 -3.77 7.69
C ASN A 353 -13.86 -4.63 7.90
N SER A 354 -14.66 -4.81 6.85
CA SER A 354 -15.87 -5.62 6.90
C SER A 354 -15.65 -7.09 6.58
N GLN A 355 -14.47 -7.41 6.05
CA GLN A 355 -14.16 -8.77 5.64
C GLN A 355 -13.62 -9.58 6.83
N PRO A 356 -14.02 -10.85 6.96
CA PRO A 356 -13.40 -11.73 7.93
C PRO A 356 -11.91 -11.92 7.60
N VAL A 357 -11.11 -12.12 8.64
CA VAL A 357 -9.66 -12.32 8.52
C VAL A 357 -9.28 -13.61 9.24
N VAL A 358 -8.49 -14.45 8.58
CA VAL A 358 -7.77 -15.56 9.22
C VAL A 358 -6.30 -15.22 9.36
N VAL A 359 -5.68 -15.71 10.43
CA VAL A 359 -4.24 -15.61 10.64
C VAL A 359 -3.63 -17.00 10.44
N ASN A 360 -2.78 -17.12 9.44
CA ASN A 360 -2.11 -18.37 9.12
C ASN A 360 -0.65 -18.32 9.55
N ILE A 361 -0.36 -19.04 10.63
CA ILE A 361 1.00 -19.22 11.16
C ILE A 361 1.40 -20.68 10.90
N SER A 362 1.58 -21.05 9.63
CA SER A 362 2.03 -22.40 9.30
C SER A 362 3.53 -22.53 9.60
N SER A 363 3.88 -23.07 10.78
CA SER A 363 5.26 -23.42 11.15
C SER A 363 5.91 -24.43 10.20
N SER A 364 5.09 -25.26 9.53
CA SER A 364 5.51 -26.31 8.61
C SER A 364 5.99 -25.81 7.24
N LYS A 365 5.68 -24.57 6.83
CA LYS A 365 6.18 -24.01 5.56
C LYS A 365 7.64 -23.56 5.62
N TYR A 366 8.17 -23.34 6.82
CA TYR A 366 9.46 -22.68 7.03
C TYR A 366 10.50 -23.57 7.71
N GLY A 367 10.26 -24.88 7.80
CA GLY A 367 11.23 -25.80 8.41
C GLY A 367 11.51 -25.46 9.87
N TRP A 368 10.49 -25.06 10.65
CA TRP A 368 10.62 -24.98 12.10
C TRP A 368 10.70 -26.40 12.66
N ASP A 369 11.88 -27.01 12.58
CA ASP A 369 12.19 -28.22 13.31
C ASP A 369 12.08 -27.90 14.80
N LYS A 370 11.12 -28.55 15.47
CA LYS A 370 11.02 -28.58 16.93
C LYS A 370 12.11 -29.46 17.55
N ASN A 371 13.36 -29.29 17.11
CA ASN A 371 14.54 -29.89 17.74
C ASN A 371 15.30 -28.83 18.52
N GLY A 372 14.59 -28.17 19.44
CA GLY A 372 15.15 -27.51 20.61
C GLY A 372 14.57 -28.18 21.84
N ARG A 373 14.99 -29.42 22.13
CA ARG A 373 14.85 -30.01 23.45
C ARG A 373 16.00 -29.47 24.32
N GLY A 374 15.68 -29.01 25.53
CA GLY A 374 16.64 -28.72 26.59
C GLY A 374 16.58 -27.27 27.03
#